data_AF-A0A940P5T9-F1
#
_entry.id   AF-A0A940P5T9-F1
#
_cell.length_a   1.000
_cell.length_b   1.000
_cell.length_c   1.000
_cell.angle_alpha   90.00
_cell.angle_beta   90.00
_cell.angle_gamma   90.00
#
_symmetry.space_group_name_H-M   'P 1'
#
loop_
_entity.id
_entity.type
_entity.pdbx_description
1 polymer ?
#
loop_
_entity_poly.entity_id
_entity_poly.type
_entity_poly.pdbx_seq_one_letter_code
_entity_poly.pdbx_strand_id
1 'polypeptide(L)' 'MDKTELEKYEQMSEEEQEKRIRQAVPNAKAAAKAKGEPTCEFDQETGRTYFLYPDGTKKYPLSDEQGD' A
#
# COMPACT_ATOMS: atom_id res chain seq x y z
N MET A 1 3.41 -31.22 -1.75
CA MET A 1 2.66 -29.98 -2.00
C MET A 1 3.67 -28.89 -2.25
N ASP A 2 3.53 -28.15 -3.34
CA ASP A 2 4.33 -26.94 -3.55
C ASP A 2 3.94 -25.90 -2.51
N LYS A 3 4.95 -25.21 -1.96
CA LYS A 3 4.73 -24.08 -1.06
C LYS A 3 3.98 -22.98 -1.82
N THR A 4 2.99 -22.39 -1.17
CA THR A 4 2.32 -21.18 -1.64
C THR A 4 3.30 -20.01 -1.71
N GLU A 5 2.98 -18.98 -2.49
CA GLU A 5 3.81 -17.77 -2.56
C GLU A 5 3.89 -17.05 -1.21
N LEU A 6 2.84 -17.16 -0.38
CA LEU A 6 2.83 -16.61 0.97
C LEU A 6 3.80 -17.37 1.89
N GLU A 7 3.77 -18.70 1.89
CA GLU A 7 4.70 -19.52 2.68
C GLU A 7 6.15 -19.32 2.25
N LYS A 8 6.40 -19.10 0.94
CA LYS A 8 7.73 -18.75 0.44
C LYS A 8 8.15 -17.38 0.96
N TYR A 9 7.26 -16.39 0.95
CA TYR A 9 7.53 -15.05 1.44
C TYR A 9 7.83 -15.04 2.94
N GLU A 10 7.03 -15.74 3.75
CA GLU A 10 7.20 -15.84 5.21
C GLU A 10 8.53 -16.49 5.63
N GLN A 11 9.11 -17.33 4.77
CA GLN A 11 10.40 -18.00 5.01
C GLN A 11 11.61 -17.19 4.54
N MET A 12 11.42 -16.06 3.86
CA MET A 12 12.50 -15.15 3.47
C MET A 12 13.02 -14.35 4.67
N SER A 13 14.23 -13.81 4.55
CA SER A 13 14.70 -12.83 5.54
C SER A 13 13.87 -11.54 5.47
N GLU A 14 13.83 -10.79 6.58
CA GLU A 14 13.18 -9.47 6.62
C GLU A 14 13.70 -8.52 5.53
N GLU A 15 15.01 -8.56 5.25
CA GLU A 15 15.64 -7.74 4.19
C GLU A 15 15.11 -8.11 2.79
N GLU A 16 14.95 -9.41 2.51
CA GLU A 16 14.43 -9.87 1.22
C GLU A 16 12.93 -9.58 1.08
N GLN A 17 12.17 -9.73 2.17
CA GLN A 17 10.77 -9.35 2.25
C GLN A 17 10.60 -7.85 1.95
N GLU A 18 11.40 -7.01 2.61
CA GLU A 18 11.38 -5.56 2.41
C GLU A 18 11.73 -5.18 0.96
N LYS A 19 12.76 -5.80 0.39
CA LYS A 19 13.15 -5.59 -1.01
C LYS A 19 12.01 -5.91 -1.97
N ARG A 20 11.29 -7.02 -1.74
CA ARG A 20 10.10 -7.39 -2.55
C ARG A 20 8.98 -6.38 -2.40
N ILE A 21 8.66 -5.94 -1.19
CA ILE A 21 7.62 -4.92 -0.96
C ILE A 21 7.98 -3.61 -1.68
N ARG A 22 9.22 -3.14 -1.53
CA ARG A 22 9.71 -1.90 -2.17
C ARG A 22 9.58 -1.94 -3.69
N GLN A 23 9.68 -3.11 -4.31
CA GLN A 23 9.46 -3.29 -5.75
C GLN A 23 7.98 -3.45 -6.12
N ALA A 24 7.19 -4.14 -5.29
CA ALA A 24 5.78 -4.42 -5.57
C ALA A 24 4.89 -3.18 -5.43
N VAL A 25 5.14 -2.32 -4.45
CA VAL A 25 4.31 -1.14 -4.16
C VAL A 25 4.24 -0.16 -5.34
N PRO A 26 5.36 0.25 -5.99
CA PRO A 26 5.29 1.10 -7.17
C PRO A 26 4.49 0.49 -8.33
N ASN A 27 4.63 -0.82 -8.55
CA ASN A 27 3.90 -1.53 -9.59
C ASN A 27 2.40 -1.57 -9.32
N ALA A 28 2.00 -1.84 -8.07
CA ALA A 28 0.61 -1.80 -7.66
C ALA A 28 0.01 -0.40 -7.83
N LYS A 29 0.74 0.66 -7.47
CA LYS A 29 0.32 2.05 -7.67
C LYS A 29 0.16 2.40 -9.16
N ALA A 30 1.10 1.98 -10.00
CA ALA A 30 1.02 2.21 -11.44
C ALA A 30 -0.19 1.50 -12.06
N ALA A 31 -0.47 0.26 -11.64
CA ALA A 31 -1.64 -0.49 -12.09
C ALA A 31 -2.96 0.17 -11.66
N ALA A 32 -3.07 0.61 -10.40
CA ALA A 32 -4.25 1.32 -9.89
C ALA A 32 -4.50 2.61 -10.67
N LYS A 33 -3.47 3.42 -10.92
CA LYS A 33 -3.57 4.64 -11.73
C LYS A 33 -4.06 4.35 -13.15
N ALA A 34 -3.54 3.31 -13.80
CA ALA A 34 -3.96 2.92 -15.15
C ALA A 34 -5.44 2.48 -15.20
N LYS A 35 -5.99 1.97 -14.08
CA LYS A 35 -7.39 1.58 -13.95
C LYS A 35 -8.32 2.73 -13.52
N GLY A 36 -7.78 3.91 -13.21
CA GLY A 36 -8.57 4.99 -12.62
C GLY A 36 -9.00 4.70 -11.18
N GLU A 37 -8.24 3.88 -10.45
CA GLU A 37 -8.48 3.56 -9.05
C GLU A 37 -7.65 4.50 -8.15
N PRO A 38 -8.13 4.84 -6.95
CA PRO A 38 -7.36 5.65 -6.01
C PRO A 38 -6.10 4.91 -5.52
N THR A 39 -5.00 5.66 -5.30
CA THR A 39 -3.78 5.11 -4.68
C THR A 39 -3.65 5.53 -3.22
N CYS A 40 -3.09 4.65 -2.39
CA CYS A 40 -2.73 5.00 -1.01
C CYS A 40 -1.36 5.69 -1.00
N GLU A 41 -1.33 6.91 -0.49
CA GLU A 41 -0.15 7.75 -0.34
C GLU A 41 0.06 8.14 1.13
N PHE A 42 1.26 8.60 1.47
CA PHE A 42 1.61 9.04 2.81
C PHE A 42 1.95 10.52 2.79
N ASP A 43 1.24 11.30 3.62
CA ASP A 43 1.53 12.71 3.85
C ASP A 43 2.58 12.83 4.96
N GLN A 44 3.76 13.37 4.61
CA GLN A 44 4.87 13.55 5.55
C GLN A 44 4.66 14.70 6.53
N GLU A 45 3.85 15.71 6.18
CA GLU A 45 3.57 16.86 7.03
C GLU A 45 2.62 16.48 8.16
N THR A 46 1.57 15.73 7.84
CA THR A 46 0.57 15.31 8.83
C THR A 46 0.86 13.93 9.44
N GLY A 47 1.78 13.16 8.84
CA GLY A 47 2.08 11.78 9.26
C GLY A 47 0.94 10.80 9.02
N ARG A 48 0.04 11.08 8.06
CA ARG A 48 -1.18 10.31 7.81
C ARG A 48 -1.18 9.74 6.40
N THR A 49 -1.76 8.56 6.24
CA THR A 49 -2.05 8.02 4.91
C THR A 49 -3.30 8.68 4.33
N TYR A 50 -3.38 8.79 3.01
CA TYR A 50 -4.55 9.28 2.29
C TYR A 50 -4.74 8.52 0.97
N PHE A 51 -5.98 8.51 0.49
CA PHE A 51 -6.30 8.06 -0.85
C PHE A 51 -6.23 9.22 -1.83
N LEU A 52 -5.42 9.07 -2.89
CA LEU A 52 -5.33 10.00 -4.01
C LEU A 52 -6.16 9.45 -5.18
N TYR A 53 -7.24 10.12 -5.52
CA TYR A 53 -8.11 9.77 -6.64
C TYR A 53 -7.55 10.31 -7.97
N PRO A 54 -7.96 9.75 -9.13
CA PRO A 54 -7.47 10.19 -10.44
C PRO A 54 -7.76 11.65 -10.79
N ASP A 55 -8.81 12.23 -10.21
CA ASP A 55 -9.20 13.64 -10.35
C ASP A 55 -8.35 14.59 -9.48
N GLY A 56 -7.40 14.05 -8.71
CA GLY A 56 -6.56 14.80 -7.77
C GLY A 56 -7.17 14.97 -6.39
N THR A 57 -8.40 14.47 -6.16
CA THR A 57 -9.03 14.52 -4.84
C THR A 57 -8.21 13.70 -3.84
N LYS A 58 -7.90 14.30 -2.68
CA LYS A 58 -7.28 13.61 -1.54
C LYS A 58 -8.34 13.33 -0.48
N LYS A 59 -8.43 12.08 -0.02
CA LYS A 59 -9.27 11.72 1.14
C LYS A 59 -8.43 11.02 2.19
N TYR A 60 -8.38 11.61 3.37
CA TYR A 60 -7.85 10.93 4.54
C TYR A 60 -8.89 9.92 5.02
N PRO A 61 -8.55 8.64 5.20
CA PRO A 61 -9.44 7.73 5.91
C PRO A 61 -9.70 8.35 7.28
N LEU A 62 -10.98 8.38 7.69
CA LEU A 62 -11.32 8.78 9.04
C LEU A 62 -10.56 7.81 9.96
N SER A 63 -9.69 8.33 10.81
CA SER A 63 -9.19 7.54 11.93
C SER A 63 -10.42 7.12 12.72
N ASP A 64 -10.59 5.83 12.95
CA ASP A 64 -11.59 5.30 13.87
C ASP A 64 -11.24 5.78 15.29
N GLU A 65 -11.51 7.05 15.59
CA GLU A 65 -11.82 7.55 16.92
C GLU A 65 -13.34 7.75 16.97
N GLN A 66 -14.06 6.63 16.95
CA GLN A 66 -15.42 6.47 17.45
C GLN A 66 -15.47 5.06 18.07
N GLY A 67 -15.58 4.86 19.38
CA GLY A 67 -15.69 5.73 20.54
C GLY A 67 -15.61 4.86 21.82
N ASP A 68 -15.57 5.54 22.97
CA ASP A 68 -15.80 5.08 24.36
C ASP A 68 -15.75 3.57 24.68
#